data_AF-J0AM58-F1
#
_entry.id   AF-J0AM58-F1
#
_cell.length_a   1.000
_cell.length_b   1.000
_cell.length_c   1.000
_cell.angle_alpha   90.00
_cell.angle_beta   90.00
_cell.angle_gamma   90.00
#
_symmetry.space_group_name_H-M   'P 1'
#
loop_
_entity.id
_entity.type
_entity.pdbx_description
1 polymer ?
#
loop_
_entity_poly.entity_id
_entity_poly.type
_entity_poly.pdbx_seq_one_letter_code
_entity_poly.pdbx_strand_id
1 'polypeptide(L)'
;MNYPNLPNSALEITDQPEVKEITNELLKQLQNALNSNSLFTEQVELSLKGIVRILEVLLSLDFFKNANEIDSSLRNSIEWLNNAGDSLKSKMKEYEGFFSDFNTSMRTNEQEVTAILNANTENIKSEIKKLENQLIETTTRLLTSYQVFLNQARDNANHQITENKTASLEALNQAKTTANNEINTNQTQAITNINEAKVSANNEISTNQTQAITNINEAKTNANNEINTNQQEALNHIKEEKQQATSEITEAKKNDHYQNIDFFELE
;
A
#
# COMPACT_ATOMS: atom_id res chain seq x y z
N MET A 1 29.22 11.18 -50.52
CA MET A 1 30.18 10.30 -51.21
C MET A 1 30.36 10.80 -52.62
N ASN A 2 31.60 11.06 -53.03
CA ASN A 2 31.93 11.58 -54.36
C ASN A 2 32.69 10.52 -55.14
N TYR A 3 32.12 10.01 -56.23
CA TYR A 3 32.79 9.02 -57.07
C TYR A 3 33.31 9.67 -58.36
N PRO A 4 34.49 9.30 -58.85
CA PRO A 4 34.95 9.74 -60.16
C PRO A 4 34.04 9.20 -61.27
N ASN A 5 33.93 9.96 -62.36
CA ASN A 5 33.20 9.50 -63.55
C ASN A 5 33.98 8.37 -64.24
N LEU A 6 33.26 7.37 -64.74
CA LEU A 6 33.85 6.27 -65.48
C LEU A 6 34.47 6.78 -66.80
N PRO A 7 35.69 6.36 -67.17
CA PRO A 7 36.25 6.65 -68.49
C PRO A 7 35.36 6.09 -69.61
N ASN A 8 35.37 6.74 -70.76
CA ASN A 8 34.70 6.23 -71.96
C ASN A 8 35.38 4.94 -72.41
N SER A 9 34.60 3.87 -72.63
CA SER A 9 35.09 2.54 -72.99
C SER A 9 35.45 2.38 -74.47
N ALA A 10 35.12 3.36 -75.33
CA ALA A 10 35.45 3.29 -76.76
C ALA A 10 36.96 3.39 -77.02
N LEU A 11 37.47 2.53 -77.92
CA LEU A 11 38.82 2.64 -78.49
C LEU A 11 38.74 3.45 -79.79
N GLU A 12 39.56 4.49 -79.90
CA GLU A 12 39.67 5.29 -81.12
C GLU A 12 40.55 4.53 -82.12
N ILE A 13 39.93 3.70 -82.96
CA ILE A 13 40.58 2.93 -84.03
C ILE A 13 39.80 3.20 -85.33
N THR A 14 40.46 3.73 -86.36
CA THR A 14 39.86 3.98 -87.68
C THR A 14 40.26 2.88 -88.67
N ASP A 15 39.31 2.47 -89.52
CA ASP A 15 39.45 1.54 -90.65
C ASP A 15 40.10 0.19 -90.32
N GLN A 16 39.26 -0.74 -89.85
CA GLN A 16 39.62 -2.14 -89.64
C GLN A 16 39.91 -2.84 -90.98
N PRO A 17 41.05 -3.54 -91.14
CA PRO A 17 41.27 -4.36 -92.32
C PRO A 17 40.23 -5.50 -92.41
N GLU A 18 39.80 -5.87 -93.62
CA GLU A 18 38.85 -6.98 -93.83
C GLU A 18 39.49 -8.32 -93.39
N VAL A 19 39.24 -8.70 -92.14
CA VAL A 19 39.62 -10.00 -91.58
C VAL A 19 38.38 -10.89 -91.56
N LYS A 20 38.48 -12.13 -92.04
CA LYS A 20 37.41 -13.13 -91.88
C LYS A 20 37.11 -13.29 -90.39
N GLU A 21 35.87 -13.01 -90.01
CA GLU A 21 35.37 -13.05 -88.63
C GLU A 21 35.52 -14.46 -88.05
N ILE A 22 36.58 -14.69 -87.27
CA ILE A 22 36.67 -15.87 -86.41
C ILE A 22 36.00 -15.47 -85.10
N THR A 23 34.76 -15.88 -84.90
CA THR A 23 34.07 -15.70 -83.62
C THR A 23 34.85 -16.47 -82.55
N ASN A 24 35.65 -15.76 -81.75
CA ASN A 24 36.49 -16.37 -80.73
C ASN A 24 35.63 -16.73 -79.49
N GLU A 25 35.73 -17.98 -79.03
CA GLU A 25 35.10 -18.50 -77.80
C GLU A 25 35.36 -17.58 -76.57
N LEU A 26 36.50 -16.88 -76.57
CA LEU A 26 36.91 -15.94 -75.54
C LEU A 26 35.98 -14.70 -75.43
N LEU A 27 35.50 -14.18 -76.57
CA LEU A 27 34.55 -13.05 -76.59
C LEU A 27 33.21 -13.46 -75.98
N LYS A 28 32.75 -14.70 -76.26
CA LYS A 28 31.54 -15.26 -75.63
C LYS A 28 31.70 -15.44 -74.13
N GLN A 29 32.86 -15.90 -73.67
CA GLN A 29 33.13 -16.05 -72.23
C GLN A 29 33.18 -14.69 -71.51
N LEU A 30 33.83 -13.69 -72.11
CA LEU A 30 33.86 -12.32 -71.57
C LEU A 30 32.46 -11.70 -71.51
N GLN A 31 31.68 -11.85 -72.58
CA GLN A 31 30.31 -11.35 -72.65
C GLN A 31 29.39 -12.05 -71.64
N ASN A 32 29.57 -13.35 -71.42
CA ASN A 32 28.83 -14.10 -70.39
C ASN A 32 29.21 -13.67 -68.96
N ALA A 33 30.49 -13.40 -68.70
CA ALA A 33 30.95 -12.90 -67.40
C ALA A 33 30.37 -11.51 -67.09
N LEU A 34 30.36 -10.60 -68.08
CA LEU A 34 29.81 -9.25 -67.96
C LEU A 34 28.28 -9.21 -67.82
N ASN A 35 27.56 -10.19 -68.38
CA ASN A 35 26.09 -10.26 -68.32
C ASN A 35 25.55 -11.03 -67.09
N SER A 36 26.42 -11.58 -66.24
CA SER A 36 26.02 -12.31 -65.03
C SER A 36 25.86 -11.37 -63.84
N ASN A 37 24.81 -11.54 -63.01
CA ASN A 37 24.48 -10.67 -61.88
C ASN A 37 25.36 -10.96 -60.63
N SER A 38 26.67 -11.12 -60.83
CA SER A 38 27.68 -11.45 -59.80
C SER A 38 28.25 -10.20 -59.11
N LEU A 39 29.01 -10.39 -58.03
CA LEU A 39 29.60 -9.29 -57.27
C LEU A 39 30.52 -8.45 -58.17
N PHE A 40 30.40 -7.13 -58.11
CA PHE A 40 31.16 -6.18 -58.92
C PHE A 40 32.67 -6.46 -58.93
N THR A 41 33.25 -6.85 -57.79
CA THR A 41 34.66 -7.24 -57.66
C THR A 41 35.03 -8.43 -58.57
N GLU A 42 34.17 -9.43 -58.65
CA GLU A 42 34.37 -10.63 -59.48
C GLU A 42 34.29 -10.30 -60.97
N GLN A 43 33.34 -9.42 -61.35
CA GLN A 43 33.20 -8.93 -62.72
C GLN A 43 34.42 -8.11 -63.17
N VAL A 44 34.95 -7.25 -62.30
CA VAL A 44 36.17 -6.46 -62.58
C VAL A 44 37.38 -7.38 -62.70
N GLU A 45 37.54 -8.36 -61.80
CA GLU A 45 38.65 -9.31 -61.84
C GLU A 45 38.65 -10.14 -63.13
N LEU A 46 37.50 -10.67 -63.54
CA LEU A 46 37.35 -11.44 -64.78
C LEU A 46 37.61 -10.59 -66.03
N SER A 47 37.14 -9.34 -66.03
CA SER A 47 37.38 -8.40 -67.14
C SER A 47 38.85 -8.08 -67.30
N LEU A 48 39.57 -7.83 -66.19
CA LEU A 48 41.01 -7.60 -66.18
C LEU A 48 41.79 -8.82 -66.67
N LYS A 49 41.41 -10.04 -66.24
CA LYS A 49 42.00 -11.30 -66.75
C LYS A 49 41.78 -11.45 -68.27
N GLY A 50 40.60 -11.10 -68.77
CA GLY A 50 40.30 -11.08 -70.21
C GLY A 50 41.22 -10.12 -70.97
N ILE A 51 41.41 -8.89 -70.48
CA ILE A 51 42.31 -7.89 -71.07
C ILE A 51 43.76 -8.38 -71.07
N VAL A 52 44.25 -8.91 -69.95
CA VAL A 52 45.61 -9.47 -69.86
C VAL A 52 45.82 -10.58 -70.89
N ARG A 53 44.84 -11.47 -71.07
CA ARG A 53 44.92 -12.55 -72.07
C ARG A 53 44.96 -12.04 -73.51
N ILE A 54 44.20 -10.98 -73.83
CA ILE A 54 44.25 -10.33 -75.16
C ILE A 54 45.64 -9.71 -75.39
N LEU A 55 46.19 -9.02 -74.39
CA LEU A 55 47.53 -8.43 -74.44
C LEU A 55 48.63 -9.49 -74.62
N GLU A 56 48.55 -10.61 -73.89
CA GLU A 56 49.47 -11.75 -74.05
C GLU A 56 49.43 -12.31 -75.49
N VAL A 57 48.23 -12.48 -76.06
CA VAL A 57 48.06 -12.95 -77.43
C VAL A 57 48.67 -11.96 -78.43
N LEU A 58 48.43 -10.65 -78.28
CA LEU A 58 49.01 -9.61 -79.13
C LEU A 58 50.54 -9.57 -79.05
N LEU A 59 51.12 -9.75 -77.85
CA LEU A 59 52.58 -9.81 -77.64
C LEU A 59 53.20 -11.11 -78.15
N SER A 60 52.44 -12.22 -78.15
CA SER A 60 52.88 -13.52 -78.66
C SER A 60 52.85 -13.63 -80.19
N LEU A 61 52.35 -12.62 -80.89
CA LEU A 61 52.41 -12.50 -82.35
C LEU A 61 53.85 -12.18 -82.80
N ASP A 62 54.77 -13.10 -82.53
CA ASP A 62 56.10 -13.20 -83.17
C ASP A 62 55.99 -13.55 -84.68
N PHE A 63 54.78 -13.62 -85.22
CA PHE A 63 54.43 -14.04 -86.57
C PHE A 63 55.04 -13.14 -87.67
N PHE A 64 55.38 -11.88 -87.36
CA PHE A 64 55.84 -10.91 -88.37
C PHE A 64 57.37 -10.79 -88.53
N LYS A 65 58.17 -11.52 -87.74
CA LYS A 65 59.64 -11.40 -87.82
C LYS A 65 60.26 -12.01 -89.09
N ASN A 66 59.51 -12.76 -89.91
CA ASN A 66 60.02 -13.46 -91.10
C ASN A 66 59.19 -13.24 -92.38
N ALA A 67 58.56 -12.08 -92.58
CA ALA A 67 57.86 -11.79 -93.85
C ALA A 67 58.85 -11.24 -94.90
N ASN A 68 59.52 -12.16 -95.61
CA ASN A 68 60.48 -11.80 -96.68
C ASN A 68 59.82 -11.38 -98.01
N GLU A 69 58.50 -11.27 -98.08
CA GLU A 69 57.77 -10.63 -99.19
C GLU A 69 56.65 -9.75 -98.60
N ILE A 70 56.85 -8.44 -98.62
CA ILE A 70 55.90 -7.45 -98.07
C ILE A 70 54.89 -7.09 -99.17
N ASP A 71 53.69 -7.65 -99.12
CA ASP A 71 52.53 -7.05 -99.77
C ASP A 71 52.03 -5.85 -98.94
N SER A 72 51.55 -4.82 -99.63
CA SER A 72 50.97 -3.59 -99.06
C SER A 72 49.89 -3.84 -97.99
N SER A 73 49.13 -4.93 -98.11
CA SER A 73 48.10 -5.33 -97.13
C SER A 73 48.68 -5.71 -95.76
N LEU A 74 49.86 -6.34 -95.73
CA LEU A 74 50.54 -6.74 -94.50
C LEU A 74 51.10 -5.51 -93.76
N ARG A 75 51.66 -4.55 -94.51
CA ARG A 75 52.15 -3.28 -93.97
C ARG A 75 51.02 -2.48 -93.32
N ASN A 76 49.86 -2.40 -93.99
CA ASN A 76 48.68 -1.74 -93.46
C ASN A 76 48.15 -2.44 -92.18
N SER A 77 48.21 -3.77 -92.13
CA SER A 77 47.79 -4.54 -90.95
C SER A 77 48.71 -4.32 -89.74
N ILE A 78 50.03 -4.24 -89.97
CA ILE A 78 51.00 -3.93 -88.91
C ILE A 78 50.80 -2.49 -88.39
N GLU A 79 50.56 -1.54 -89.29
CA GLU A 79 50.27 -0.15 -88.92
C GLU A 79 48.97 -0.04 -88.10
N TRP A 80 47.89 -0.73 -88.53
CA TRP A 80 46.65 -0.81 -87.78
C TRP A 80 46.83 -1.43 -86.39
N LEU A 81 47.59 -2.54 -86.28
CA LEU A 81 47.87 -3.19 -84.99
C LEU A 81 48.65 -2.28 -84.04
N ASN A 82 49.64 -1.54 -84.54
CA ASN A 82 50.38 -0.57 -83.74
C ASN A 82 49.47 0.55 -83.23
N ASN A 83 48.63 1.13 -84.10
CA ASN A 83 47.68 2.17 -83.74
C ASN A 83 46.64 1.66 -82.72
N ALA A 84 46.13 0.44 -82.90
CA ALA A 84 45.22 -0.21 -81.94
C ALA A 84 45.90 -0.48 -80.59
N GLY A 85 47.17 -0.90 -80.60
CA GLY A 85 47.98 -1.11 -79.40
C GLY A 85 48.23 0.18 -78.63
N ASP A 86 48.54 1.29 -79.32
CA ASP A 86 48.72 2.60 -78.71
C ASP A 86 47.41 3.18 -78.15
N SER A 87 46.30 3.02 -78.88
CA SER A 87 44.96 3.39 -78.42
C SER A 87 44.56 2.62 -77.15
N LEU A 88 44.80 1.30 -77.13
CA LEU A 88 44.58 0.46 -75.95
C LEU A 88 45.47 0.88 -74.79
N LYS A 89 46.76 1.15 -75.03
CA LYS A 89 47.70 1.62 -74.00
C LYS A 89 47.27 2.95 -73.39
N SER A 90 46.77 3.89 -74.21
CA SER A 90 46.19 5.14 -73.72
C SER A 90 44.98 4.86 -72.84
N LYS A 91 44.07 4.00 -73.28
CA LYS A 91 42.88 3.62 -72.53
C LYS A 91 43.22 2.94 -71.21
N MET A 92 44.21 2.05 -71.19
CA MET A 92 44.70 1.41 -69.96
C MET A 92 45.19 2.45 -68.94
N LYS A 93 45.90 3.49 -69.39
CA LYS A 93 46.33 4.60 -68.51
C LYS A 93 45.16 5.42 -67.97
N GLU A 94 44.12 5.66 -68.77
CA GLU A 94 42.90 6.34 -68.31
C GLU A 94 42.20 5.54 -67.20
N TYR A 95 42.07 4.21 -67.38
CA TYR A 95 41.48 3.34 -66.37
C TYR A 95 42.37 3.19 -65.13
N GLU A 96 43.69 3.15 -65.29
CA GLU A 96 44.64 3.18 -64.16
C GLU A 96 44.44 4.45 -63.32
N GLY A 97 44.34 5.62 -63.98
CA GLY A 97 44.02 6.89 -63.33
C GLY A 97 42.67 6.85 -62.61
N PHE A 98 41.61 6.37 -63.29
CA PHE A 98 40.30 6.20 -62.69
C PHE A 98 40.33 5.32 -61.43
N PHE A 99 40.99 4.16 -61.46
CA PHE A 99 41.05 3.28 -60.30
C PHE A 99 41.84 3.90 -59.13
N SER A 100 42.87 4.70 -59.43
CA SER A 100 43.59 5.47 -58.41
C SER A 100 42.68 6.50 -57.72
N ASP A 101 41.92 7.27 -58.51
CA ASP A 101 40.97 8.27 -58.00
C ASP A 101 39.81 7.60 -57.25
N PHE A 102 39.31 6.48 -57.76
CA PHE A 102 38.25 5.69 -57.15
C PHE A 102 38.71 5.15 -55.79
N ASN A 103 39.90 4.54 -55.72
CA ASN A 103 40.45 4.04 -54.46
C ASN A 103 40.68 5.17 -53.45
N THR A 104 41.13 6.33 -53.91
CA THR A 104 41.27 7.52 -53.06
C THR A 104 39.92 7.96 -52.50
N SER A 105 38.90 8.07 -53.35
CA SER A 105 37.52 8.37 -52.95
C SER A 105 36.97 7.34 -51.95
N MET A 106 37.16 6.05 -52.21
CA MET A 106 36.69 4.98 -51.33
C MET A 106 37.30 5.08 -49.94
N ARG A 107 38.61 5.34 -49.84
CA ARG A 107 39.28 5.55 -48.56
C ARG A 107 38.75 6.79 -47.82
N THR A 108 38.51 7.89 -48.53
CA THR A 108 37.91 9.09 -47.92
C THR A 108 36.49 8.82 -47.44
N ASN A 109 35.65 8.16 -48.26
CA ASN A 109 34.30 7.78 -47.87
C ASN A 109 34.30 6.86 -46.64
N GLU A 110 35.20 5.89 -46.57
CA GLU A 110 35.35 4.99 -45.41
C GLU A 110 35.72 5.78 -44.13
N GLN A 111 36.65 6.73 -44.24
CA GLN A 111 37.02 7.60 -43.13
C GLN A 111 35.87 8.49 -42.66
N GLU A 112 35.14 9.11 -43.59
CA GLU A 112 33.96 9.94 -43.29
C GLU A 112 32.86 9.12 -42.61
N VAL A 113 32.51 7.95 -43.15
CA VAL A 113 31.51 7.04 -42.58
C VAL A 113 31.94 6.61 -41.17
N THR A 114 33.21 6.23 -40.99
CA THR A 114 33.75 5.84 -39.69
C THR A 114 33.68 6.99 -38.68
N ALA A 115 34.06 8.21 -39.10
CA ALA A 115 34.00 9.39 -38.24
C ALA A 115 32.56 9.72 -37.81
N ILE A 116 31.60 9.66 -38.74
CA ILE A 116 30.17 9.90 -38.46
C ILE A 116 29.63 8.82 -37.51
N LEU A 117 29.96 7.55 -37.73
CA LEU A 117 29.53 6.45 -36.86
C LEU A 117 30.10 6.58 -35.45
N ASN A 118 31.38 6.95 -35.32
CA ASN A 118 32.01 7.19 -34.02
C ASN A 118 31.37 8.39 -33.29
N ALA A 119 31.13 9.49 -34.00
CA ALA A 119 30.44 10.66 -33.44
C ALA A 119 29.02 10.31 -32.98
N ASN A 120 28.27 9.55 -33.78
CA ASN A 120 26.94 9.07 -33.40
C ASN A 120 26.99 8.15 -32.18
N THR A 121 27.99 7.28 -32.08
CA THR A 121 28.19 6.39 -30.93
C THR A 121 28.38 7.18 -29.63
N GLU A 122 29.25 8.19 -29.65
CA GLU A 122 29.47 9.05 -28.47
C GLU A 122 28.25 9.92 -28.16
N ASN A 123 27.54 10.44 -29.16
CA ASN A 123 26.29 11.19 -28.97
C ASN A 123 25.22 10.34 -28.28
N ILE A 124 25.00 9.10 -28.75
CA ILE A 124 24.03 8.16 -28.17
C ILE A 124 24.39 7.86 -26.72
N LYS A 125 25.67 7.57 -26.45
CA LYS A 125 26.18 7.31 -25.10
C LYS A 125 25.96 8.49 -24.15
N SER A 126 26.17 9.72 -24.63
CA SER A 126 25.89 10.94 -23.86
C SER A 126 24.40 11.11 -23.56
N GLU A 127 23.52 10.89 -24.53
CA GLU A 127 22.08 11.04 -24.30
C GLU A 127 21.53 9.95 -23.36
N ILE A 128 22.03 8.71 -23.46
CA ILE A 128 21.70 7.65 -22.49
C ILE A 128 22.08 8.09 -21.08
N LYS A 129 23.31 8.58 -20.87
CA LYS A 129 23.76 9.04 -19.55
C LYS A 129 22.91 10.19 -19.01
N LYS A 130 22.45 11.09 -19.89
CA LYS A 130 21.56 12.19 -19.52
C LYS A 130 20.18 11.68 -19.09
N LEU A 131 19.61 10.72 -19.82
CA LEU A 131 18.35 10.07 -19.47
C LEU A 131 18.44 9.30 -18.15
N GLU A 132 19.55 8.59 -17.91
CA GLU A 132 19.83 7.91 -16.63
C GLU A 132 19.83 8.90 -15.47
N ASN A 133 20.53 10.03 -15.61
CA ASN A 133 20.55 11.07 -14.58
C ASN A 133 19.16 11.67 -14.31
N GLN A 134 18.37 11.94 -15.36
CA GLN A 134 17.00 12.44 -15.22
C GLN A 134 16.08 11.43 -14.52
N LEU A 135 16.24 10.14 -14.81
CA LEU A 135 15.48 9.07 -14.16
C LEU A 135 15.83 8.95 -12.68
N ILE A 136 17.12 9.05 -12.34
CA ILE A 136 17.59 9.07 -10.95
C ILE A 136 17.00 10.27 -10.22
N GLU A 137 17.11 11.49 -10.79
CA GLU A 137 16.55 12.70 -10.17
C GLU A 137 15.04 12.58 -9.92
N THR A 138 14.30 12.12 -10.93
CA THR A 138 12.85 11.93 -10.84
C THR A 138 12.50 10.92 -9.74
N THR A 139 13.22 9.80 -9.67
CA THR A 139 13.00 8.75 -8.67
C THR A 139 13.33 9.26 -7.27
N THR A 140 14.42 10.01 -7.09
CA THR A 140 14.80 10.62 -5.81
C THR A 140 13.77 11.66 -5.35
N ARG A 141 13.26 12.50 -6.26
CA ARG A 141 12.20 13.47 -5.94
C ARG A 141 10.89 12.78 -5.56
N LEU A 142 10.51 11.72 -6.27
CA LEU A 142 9.33 10.92 -5.95
C LEU A 142 9.47 10.26 -4.57
N LEU A 143 10.62 9.62 -4.30
CA LEU A 143 10.90 8.99 -3.01
C LEU A 143 10.84 10.00 -1.86
N THR A 144 11.46 11.17 -2.04
CA THR A 144 11.44 12.24 -1.03
C THR A 144 10.01 12.75 -0.79
N SER A 145 9.24 12.94 -1.86
CA SER A 145 7.84 13.38 -1.76
C SER A 145 6.98 12.35 -1.01
N TYR A 146 7.18 11.06 -1.29
CA TYR A 146 6.48 9.98 -0.61
C TYR A 146 6.86 9.87 0.87
N GLN A 147 8.14 10.05 1.20
CA GLN A 147 8.62 10.12 2.59
C GLN A 147 7.94 11.26 3.37
N VAL A 148 7.85 12.46 2.77
CA VAL A 148 7.19 13.62 3.38
C VAL A 148 5.71 13.33 3.60
N PHE A 149 5.02 12.79 2.60
CA PHE A 149 3.60 12.43 2.70
C PHE A 149 3.33 11.43 3.83
N LEU A 150 4.13 10.36 3.93
CA LEU A 150 3.98 9.36 4.99
C LEU A 150 4.25 9.93 6.38
N ASN A 151 5.27 10.79 6.52
CA ASN A 151 5.55 11.46 7.79
C ASN A 151 4.39 12.38 8.21
N GLN A 152 3.84 13.17 7.29
CA GLN A 152 2.67 14.01 7.56
C GLN A 152 1.44 13.18 7.95
N ALA A 153 1.17 12.08 7.24
CA ALA A 153 0.06 11.18 7.58
C ALA A 153 0.21 10.58 8.98
N ARG A 154 1.42 10.14 9.33
CA ARG A 154 1.74 9.62 10.67
C ARG A 154 1.54 10.69 11.75
N ASP A 155 2.07 11.88 11.53
CA ASP A 155 2.01 12.96 12.52
C ASP A 155 0.57 13.44 12.74
N ASN A 156 -0.22 13.52 11.67
CA ASN A 156 -1.67 13.80 11.74
C ASN A 156 -2.43 12.72 12.53
N ALA A 157 -2.15 11.44 12.27
CA ALA A 157 -2.78 10.34 13.00
C ALA A 157 -2.42 10.38 14.50
N ASN A 158 -1.16 10.63 14.84
CA ASN A 158 -0.72 10.77 16.22
C ASN A 158 -1.38 11.95 16.94
N HIS A 159 -1.57 13.07 16.24
CA HIS A 159 -2.28 14.22 16.78
C HIS A 159 -3.73 13.87 17.12
N GLN A 160 -4.48 13.28 16.19
CA GLN A 160 -5.87 12.85 16.40
C GLN A 160 -6.00 11.82 17.52
N ILE A 161 -5.07 10.85 17.62
CA ILE A 161 -5.04 9.88 18.71
C ILE A 161 -4.86 10.58 20.06
N THR A 162 -3.96 11.56 20.14
CA THR A 162 -3.67 12.30 21.38
C THR A 162 -4.86 13.15 21.81
N GLU A 163 -5.50 13.85 20.86
CA GLU A 163 -6.71 14.63 21.12
C GLU A 163 -7.87 13.74 21.60
N ASN A 164 -8.17 12.66 20.88
CA ASN A 164 -9.23 11.72 21.24
C ASN A 164 -8.98 11.05 22.59
N LYS A 165 -7.72 10.70 22.90
CA LYS A 165 -7.34 10.15 24.21
C LYS A 165 -7.60 11.16 25.33
N THR A 166 -7.27 12.43 25.11
CA THR A 166 -7.47 13.51 26.09
C THR A 166 -8.96 13.74 26.34
N ALA A 167 -9.74 13.92 25.27
CA ALA A 167 -11.18 14.10 25.35
C ALA A 167 -11.88 12.90 26.03
N SER A 168 -11.47 11.67 25.71
CA SER A 168 -12.02 10.46 26.34
C SER A 168 -11.71 10.39 27.84
N LEU A 169 -10.51 10.80 28.25
CA LEU A 169 -10.11 10.83 29.66
C LEU A 169 -10.88 11.90 30.44
N GLU A 170 -11.08 13.07 29.85
CA GLU A 170 -11.90 14.14 30.43
C GLU A 170 -13.36 13.69 30.59
N ALA A 171 -13.95 13.08 29.57
CA ALA A 171 -15.30 12.53 29.63
C ALA A 171 -15.44 11.47 30.73
N LEU A 172 -14.46 10.56 30.86
CA LEU A 172 -14.45 9.54 31.91
C LEU A 172 -14.35 10.16 33.32
N ASN A 173 -13.54 11.22 33.49
CA ASN A 173 -13.43 11.94 34.75
C ASN A 173 -14.74 12.66 35.12
N GLN A 174 -15.43 13.26 34.14
CA GLN A 174 -16.73 13.89 34.35
C GLN A 174 -17.81 12.87 34.72
N ALA A 175 -17.87 11.74 34.01
CA ALA A 175 -18.79 10.64 34.30
C ALA A 175 -18.55 10.08 35.72
N LYS A 176 -17.29 9.85 36.08
CA LYS A 176 -16.91 9.40 37.43
C LYS A 176 -17.33 10.39 38.52
N THR A 177 -17.12 11.69 38.29
CA THR A 177 -17.52 12.74 39.23
C THR A 177 -19.04 12.77 39.41
N THR A 178 -19.79 12.69 38.31
CA THR A 178 -21.25 12.65 38.32
C THR A 178 -21.77 11.44 39.10
N ALA A 179 -21.25 10.24 38.80
CA ALA A 179 -21.62 9.01 39.51
C ALA A 179 -21.31 9.10 41.01
N ASN A 180 -20.15 9.64 41.40
CA ASN A 180 -19.82 9.84 42.82
C ASN A 180 -20.78 10.80 43.51
N ASN A 181 -21.17 11.89 42.85
CA ASN A 181 -22.14 12.84 43.39
C ASN A 181 -23.50 12.18 43.60
N GLU A 182 -24.00 11.44 42.61
CA GLU A 182 -25.26 10.68 42.72
C GLU A 182 -25.22 9.65 43.84
N ILE A 183 -24.12 8.90 43.98
CA ILE A 183 -23.93 7.93 45.07
C ILE A 183 -23.99 8.64 46.43
N ASN A 184 -23.29 9.76 46.60
CA ASN A 184 -23.27 10.51 47.87
C ASN A 184 -24.66 11.08 48.22
N THR A 185 -25.38 11.62 47.23
CA THR A 185 -26.76 12.10 47.40
C THR A 185 -27.69 10.97 47.83
N ASN A 186 -27.63 9.82 47.14
CA ASN A 186 -28.45 8.64 47.49
C ASN A 186 -28.11 8.08 48.86
N GLN A 187 -26.82 8.05 49.25
CA GLN A 187 -26.40 7.64 50.59
C GLN A 187 -26.96 8.55 51.67
N THR A 188 -26.90 9.87 51.46
CA THR A 188 -27.45 10.84 52.40
C THR A 188 -28.97 10.68 52.53
N GLN A 189 -29.69 10.54 51.40
CA GLN A 189 -31.14 10.33 51.43
C GLN A 189 -31.51 9.02 52.14
N ALA A 190 -30.78 7.93 51.89
CA ALA A 190 -31.02 6.66 52.56
C ALA A 190 -30.81 6.75 54.08
N ILE A 191 -29.74 7.43 54.52
CA ILE A 191 -29.48 7.66 55.95
C ILE A 191 -30.58 8.50 56.59
N THR A 192 -31.05 9.56 55.93
CA THR A 192 -32.16 10.39 56.40
C THR A 192 -33.44 9.56 56.55
N ASN A 193 -33.81 8.78 55.54
CA ASN A 193 -35.00 7.92 55.57
C ASN A 193 -34.94 6.90 56.73
N ILE A 194 -33.77 6.28 56.96
CA ILE A 194 -33.56 5.34 58.07
C ILE A 194 -33.73 6.03 59.42
N ASN A 195 -33.19 7.25 59.57
CA ASN A 195 -33.30 8.02 60.81
C ASN A 195 -34.75 8.44 61.08
N GLU A 196 -35.49 8.90 60.07
CA GLU A 196 -36.91 9.24 60.19
C GLU A 196 -37.75 8.03 60.59
N ALA A 197 -37.55 6.88 59.93
CA ALA A 197 -38.21 5.63 60.27
C ALA A 197 -37.90 5.19 61.71
N LYS A 198 -36.65 5.30 62.14
CA LYS A 198 -36.23 4.99 63.51
C LYS A 198 -36.89 5.90 64.54
N VAL A 199 -36.99 7.20 64.27
CA VAL A 199 -37.69 8.16 65.15
C VAL A 199 -39.17 7.83 65.24
N SER A 200 -39.82 7.54 64.11
CA SER A 200 -41.24 7.14 64.07
C SER A 200 -41.50 5.90 64.91
N ALA A 201 -40.70 4.84 64.71
CA ALA A 201 -40.81 3.60 65.47
C ALA A 201 -40.59 3.82 66.98
N ASN A 202 -39.61 4.64 67.37
CA ASN A 202 -39.39 4.99 68.77
C ASN A 202 -40.57 5.75 69.39
N ASN A 203 -41.19 6.67 68.65
CA ASN A 203 -42.37 7.41 69.11
C ASN A 203 -43.58 6.48 69.29
N GLU A 204 -43.80 5.54 68.36
CA GLU A 204 -44.85 4.52 68.48
C GLU A 204 -44.61 3.61 69.69
N ILE A 205 -43.38 3.13 69.89
CA ILE A 205 -43.00 2.33 71.06
C ILE A 205 -43.26 3.10 72.35
N SER A 206 -42.84 4.36 72.44
CA SER A 206 -43.04 5.20 73.63
C SER A 206 -44.54 5.41 73.92
N THR A 207 -45.33 5.66 72.87
CA THR A 207 -46.79 5.84 72.99
C THR A 207 -47.46 4.56 73.51
N ASN A 208 -47.12 3.42 72.93
CA ASN A 208 -47.63 2.11 73.35
C ASN A 208 -47.22 1.77 74.79
N GLN A 209 -45.98 2.09 75.18
CA GLN A 209 -45.52 1.92 76.56
C GLN A 209 -46.33 2.78 77.54
N THR A 210 -46.55 4.07 77.23
CA THR A 210 -47.38 4.94 78.06
C THR A 210 -48.81 4.41 78.17
N GLN A 211 -49.43 4.00 77.07
CA GLN A 211 -50.79 3.45 77.09
C GLN A 211 -50.88 2.16 77.92
N ALA A 212 -49.90 1.25 77.79
CA ALA A 212 -49.86 0.03 78.57
C ALA A 212 -49.74 0.31 80.07
N ILE A 213 -48.89 1.27 80.47
CA ILE A 213 -48.74 1.70 81.86
C ILE A 213 -50.05 2.29 82.40
N THR A 214 -50.73 3.15 81.64
CA THR A 214 -52.04 3.71 82.01
C THR A 214 -53.08 2.61 82.24
N ASN A 215 -53.20 1.68 81.29
CA ASN A 215 -54.15 0.56 81.39
C ASN A 215 -53.87 -0.31 82.64
N ILE A 216 -52.60 -0.59 82.94
CA ILE A 216 -52.21 -1.34 84.15
C ILE A 216 -52.58 -0.58 85.43
N ASN A 217 -52.38 0.74 85.47
CA ASN A 217 -52.72 1.57 86.63
C ASN A 217 -54.24 1.67 86.85
N GLU A 218 -55.03 1.80 85.78
CA GLU A 218 -56.49 1.77 85.85
C GLU A 218 -56.99 0.42 86.35
N ALA A 219 -56.50 -0.69 85.78
CA ALA A 219 -56.85 -2.04 86.23
C ALA A 219 -56.48 -2.26 87.70
N LYS A 220 -55.29 -1.81 88.13
CA LYS A 220 -54.86 -1.86 89.53
C LYS A 220 -55.77 -1.05 90.45
N THR A 221 -56.20 0.14 90.03
CA THR A 221 -57.11 0.99 90.81
C THR A 221 -58.48 0.35 90.95
N ASN A 222 -59.02 -0.21 89.87
CA ASN A 222 -60.29 -0.94 89.89
C ASN A 222 -60.23 -2.15 90.82
N ALA A 223 -59.18 -2.97 90.71
CA ALA A 223 -58.97 -4.11 91.60
C ALA A 223 -58.86 -3.69 93.08
N ASN A 224 -58.16 -2.59 93.38
CA ASN A 224 -58.10 -2.04 94.74
C ASN A 224 -59.49 -1.60 95.26
N ASN A 225 -60.30 -0.96 94.41
CA ASN A 225 -61.65 -0.54 94.78
C ASN A 225 -62.57 -1.74 95.05
N GLU A 226 -62.50 -2.78 94.21
CA GLU A 226 -63.21 -4.04 94.41
C GLU A 226 -62.78 -4.73 95.72
N ILE A 227 -61.48 -4.83 95.98
CA ILE A 227 -60.93 -5.40 97.22
C ILE A 227 -61.44 -4.63 98.44
N ASN A 228 -61.40 -3.29 98.42
CA ASN A 228 -61.89 -2.46 99.53
C ASN A 228 -63.39 -2.61 99.76
N THR A 229 -64.17 -2.70 98.69
CA THR A 229 -65.64 -2.93 98.77
C THR A 229 -65.92 -4.28 99.41
N ASN A 230 -65.28 -5.35 98.93
CA ASN A 230 -65.42 -6.70 99.49
C ASN A 230 -64.97 -6.76 100.96
N GLN A 231 -63.89 -6.04 101.33
CA GLN A 231 -63.46 -5.93 102.73
C GLN A 231 -64.52 -5.24 103.60
N GLN A 232 -65.12 -4.15 103.11
CA GLN A 232 -66.16 -3.43 103.83
C GLN A 232 -67.43 -4.26 104.00
N GLU A 233 -67.86 -4.97 102.95
CA GLU A 233 -68.99 -5.91 103.00
C GLU A 233 -68.75 -7.04 104.00
N ALA A 234 -67.56 -7.66 103.97
CA ALA A 234 -67.18 -8.69 104.94
C ALA A 234 -67.20 -8.17 106.39
N LEU A 235 -66.69 -6.95 106.63
CA LEU A 235 -66.72 -6.31 107.95
C LEU A 235 -68.16 -6.02 108.42
N ASN A 236 -69.05 -5.58 107.52
CA ASN A 236 -70.46 -5.36 107.82
C ASN A 236 -71.16 -6.67 108.21
N HIS A 237 -70.96 -7.74 107.44
CA HIS A 237 -71.49 -9.08 107.77
C HIS A 237 -71.01 -9.56 109.14
N ILE A 238 -69.71 -9.42 109.46
CA ILE A 238 -69.18 -9.78 110.79
C ILE A 238 -69.85 -8.96 111.90
N LYS A 239 -70.11 -7.67 111.66
CA LYS A 239 -70.78 -6.79 112.63
C LYS A 239 -72.23 -7.19 112.87
N GLU A 240 -72.97 -7.51 111.81
CA GLU A 240 -74.35 -7.99 111.85
C GLU A 240 -74.44 -9.33 112.59
N GLU A 241 -73.63 -10.32 112.21
CA GLU A 241 -73.50 -11.63 112.88
C GLU A 241 -73.17 -11.47 114.37
N LYS A 242 -72.24 -10.56 114.71
CA LYS A 242 -71.90 -10.27 116.11
C LYS A 242 -73.07 -9.67 116.88
N GLN A 243 -73.85 -8.77 116.27
CA GLN A 243 -75.06 -8.20 116.88
C GLN A 243 -76.15 -9.27 117.09
N GLN A 244 -76.34 -10.14 116.09
CA GLN A 244 -77.25 -11.28 116.15
C GLN A 244 -76.86 -12.22 117.30
N ALA A 245 -75.61 -12.67 117.34
CA ALA A 245 -75.09 -13.51 118.42
C ALA A 245 -75.23 -12.86 119.81
N THR A 246 -75.02 -11.54 119.91
CA THR A 246 -75.22 -10.80 121.17
C THR A 246 -76.68 -10.81 121.61
N SER A 247 -77.62 -10.68 120.66
CA SER A 247 -79.06 -10.71 120.92
C SER A 247 -79.49 -12.10 121.37
N GLU A 248 -79.05 -13.15 120.67
CA GLU A 248 -79.31 -14.56 121.02
C GLU A 248 -78.77 -14.91 122.41
N ILE A 249 -77.55 -14.49 122.76
CA ILE A 249 -76.99 -14.68 124.11
C ILE A 249 -77.82 -13.94 125.17
N THR A 250 -78.30 -12.73 124.86
CA THR A 250 -79.11 -11.93 125.80
C THR A 250 -80.49 -12.57 126.02
N GLU A 251 -81.10 -13.08 124.96
CA GLU A 251 -82.37 -13.81 125.02
C GLU A 251 -82.23 -15.12 125.79
N ALA A 252 -81.15 -15.88 125.54
CA ALA A 252 -80.81 -17.06 126.33
C ALA A 252 -80.66 -16.74 127.82
N LYS A 253 -79.97 -15.64 128.18
CA LYS A 253 -79.86 -15.19 129.58
C LYS A 253 -81.20 -14.78 130.21
N LYS A 254 -82.12 -14.17 129.45
CA LYS A 254 -83.48 -13.88 129.94
C LYS A 254 -84.23 -15.17 130.24
N ASN A 255 -84.19 -16.15 129.34
CA ASN A 255 -84.83 -17.45 129.55
C ASN A 255 -84.23 -18.20 130.75
N ASP A 256 -82.92 -18.08 130.98
CA ASP A 256 -82.24 -18.63 132.16
C ASP A 256 -82.67 -17.90 133.46
N HIS A 257 -82.93 -16.59 133.41
CA HIS A 257 -83.43 -15.80 134.55
C HIS A 257 -84.91 -16.08 134.87
N TYR A 258 -85.74 -16.38 133.87
CA TYR A 258 -87.12 -16.85 134.06
C TYR A 258 -87.20 -18.30 134.55
N GLN A 259 -86.12 -19.08 134.49
CA GLN A 259 -86.04 -20.38 135.15
C GLN A 259 -85.56 -20.31 136.61
N ASN A 260 -85.23 -19.12 137.13
CA ASN A 260 -84.72 -18.97 138.50
C ASN A 260 -85.51 -17.94 139.33
N ILE A 261 -86.82 -17.86 139.11
CA ILE A 261 -87.77 -17.24 140.04
C ILE A 261 -88.86 -18.27 140.38
N ASP A 262 -89.03 -18.45 141.69
CA ASP A 262 -90.05 -19.21 142.42
C ASP A 262 -89.89 -20.72 142.54
N PHE A 263 -88.99 -21.11 143.46
CA PHE A 263 -89.36 -22.10 144.48
C PHE A 263 -89.10 -21.49 145.87
N PHE A 264 -90.02 -20.64 146.32
CA PHE A 264 -90.24 -20.40 147.74
C PHE A 264 -91.19 -21.47 148.29
N GLU A 265 -90.74 -22.10 149.38
CA GLU A 265 -91.49 -22.54 150.57
C GLU A 265 -92.99 -22.81 150.46
N LEU A 266 -93.40 -24.02 150.87
CA LEU A 266 -94.56 -24.25 151.75
C LEU A 266 -94.34 -25.57 152.52
N GLU A 267 -94.35 -25.44 153.85
CA GLU A 267 -94.56 -26.43 154.94
C GLU A 267 -93.79 -27.77 154.96
#